data_AF-A0A1G9B846-F1
#
_entry.id   AF-A0A1G9B846-F1
#
_cell.length_a   1.000
_cell.length_b   1.000
_cell.length_c   1.000
_cell.angle_alpha   90.00
_cell.angle_beta   90.00
_cell.angle_gamma   90.00
#
_symmetry.space_group_name_H-M   'P 1'
#
loop_
_entity.id
_entity.type
_entity.pdbx_description
1 polymer ?
#
loop_
_entity_poly.entity_id
_entity_poly.type
_entity_poly.pdbx_seq_one_letter_code
_entity_poly.pdbx_strand_id
1 'polypeptide(L)'
;MGTYLNPGNGGFARIANNEYVDKTGMIGLLNKAIGTTKNLTCISRPRRFGKSYAAQMLCAYYDATCDSHELFEKYSISKDPSYEQHLNKYHVIDLDITNFISESRKEGLSLREIPMQISDALRREVEEILPDVTKKKSLNDVLIELVNRTGKKIVFVLDEWDSIIREPDTDEEAQRRYLNLLRGWFKNNNFTPKAVAAAYMTGILPIKKDSSQSAISDFQEYSMLDPQDFAVYVGFTEEEVQKLCRLHGRNFTAIKRWYDGYTVGDRHSVYNPYSVMQALDTGKIKSYWKKTSAAEALMTYIDMDQDGLQEDIARLIAGESIVVDPDFFQNDVKTFTCKDDVLTLLIHLGYLTYEEVTDSYDDDEEDVLTGLAWIPNEEVRSEFDKTLRKAKHKSLVELIRKYKIC
;
A
#
# COMPACT_ATOMS: atom_id res chain seq x y z
N MET A 1 -8.47 24.04 -2.66
CA MET A 1 -7.20 23.69 -2.00
C MET A 1 -7.52 22.54 -1.05
N GLY A 2 -6.75 21.46 -1.11
CA GLY A 2 -6.84 20.37 -0.13
C GLY A 2 -6.50 20.87 1.27
N THR A 3 -6.94 20.11 2.28
CA THR A 3 -6.55 20.29 3.69
C THR A 3 -5.55 19.18 4.00
N TYR A 4 -4.27 19.54 4.21
CA TYR A 4 -3.18 18.58 4.42
C TYR A 4 -2.80 18.44 5.90
N LEU A 5 -2.96 19.50 6.68
CA LEU A 5 -2.73 19.58 8.11
C LEU A 5 -4.06 19.55 8.86
N ASN A 6 -4.20 18.56 9.74
CA ASN A 6 -5.40 18.30 10.54
C ASN A 6 -6.68 18.19 9.68
N PRO A 7 -6.77 17.18 8.79
CA PRO A 7 -7.92 16.99 7.90
C PRO A 7 -9.24 16.66 8.62
N GLY A 8 -9.20 16.37 9.92
CA GLY A 8 -10.33 15.99 10.75
C GLY A 8 -10.80 14.55 10.51
N ASN A 9 -12.04 14.27 10.91
CA ASN A 9 -12.61 12.92 10.87
C ASN A 9 -13.65 12.70 9.76
N GLY A 10 -13.93 13.72 8.93
CA GLY A 10 -14.98 13.66 7.91
C GLY A 10 -14.77 12.55 6.86
N GLY A 11 -13.52 12.27 6.49
CA GLY A 11 -13.18 11.20 5.56
C GLY A 11 -13.58 9.82 6.08
N PHE A 12 -13.17 9.48 7.30
CA PHE A 12 -13.54 8.21 7.92
C PHE A 12 -15.02 8.15 8.33
N ALA A 13 -15.63 9.26 8.77
CA ALA A 13 -17.06 9.30 9.07
C ALA A 13 -17.91 8.91 7.86
N ARG A 14 -17.54 9.37 6.66
CA ARG A 14 -18.22 8.95 5.41
C ARG A 14 -18.06 7.47 5.11
N ILE A 15 -16.87 6.91 5.38
CA ILE A 15 -16.60 5.47 5.23
C ILE A 15 -17.43 4.67 6.23
N ALA A 16 -17.43 5.06 7.50
CA ALA A 16 -18.12 4.42 8.62
C ALA A 16 -19.66 4.53 8.55
N ASN A 17 -20.18 5.49 7.80
CA ASN A 17 -21.60 5.62 7.48
C ASN A 17 -22.04 4.64 6.37
N ASN A 18 -21.10 4.03 5.67
CA ASN A 18 -21.37 2.91 4.77
C ASN A 18 -21.12 1.57 5.50
N GLU A 19 -21.33 0.45 4.80
CA GLU A 19 -20.99 -0.88 5.30
C GLU A 19 -19.46 -1.06 5.40
N TYR A 20 -18.87 -0.57 6.49
CA TYR A 20 -17.46 -0.68 6.80
C TYR A 20 -17.14 -1.97 7.58
N VAL A 21 -16.13 -2.70 7.10
CA VAL A 21 -15.54 -3.84 7.81
C VAL A 21 -14.44 -3.31 8.73
N ASP A 22 -14.57 -3.61 10.02
CA ASP A 22 -13.71 -3.05 11.06
C ASP A 22 -12.26 -3.52 10.94
N LYS A 23 -11.36 -2.60 10.56
CA LYS A 23 -9.90 -2.78 10.57
C LYS A 23 -9.20 -1.87 11.58
N THR A 24 -9.94 -1.32 12.54
CA THR A 24 -9.41 -0.32 13.50
C THR A 24 -8.38 -0.90 14.47
N GLY A 25 -8.35 -2.23 14.68
CA GLY A 25 -7.29 -2.89 15.46
C GLY A 25 -5.86 -2.58 14.99
N MET A 26 -5.68 -2.22 13.71
CA MET A 26 -4.39 -1.76 13.17
C MET A 26 -3.84 -0.53 13.89
N ILE A 27 -4.72 0.33 14.40
CA ILE A 27 -4.34 1.51 15.19
C ILE A 27 -3.59 1.08 16.47
N GLY A 28 -4.01 -0.01 17.11
CA GLY A 28 -3.35 -0.53 18.31
C GLY A 28 -1.90 -0.96 18.05
N LEU A 29 -1.62 -1.52 16.87
CA LEU A 29 -0.24 -1.85 16.46
C LEU A 29 0.60 -0.59 16.26
N LEU A 30 0.03 0.44 15.63
CA LEU A 30 0.73 1.72 15.42
C LEU A 30 0.94 2.48 16.74
N ASN A 31 -0.03 2.45 17.66
CA ASN A 31 0.08 3.08 18.97
C ASN A 31 1.27 2.52 19.77
N LYS A 32 1.50 1.19 19.71
CA LYS A 32 2.65 0.56 20.38
C LYS A 32 4.00 1.09 19.88
N ALA A 33 4.07 1.57 18.64
CA ALA A 33 5.28 2.10 18.06
C ALA A 33 5.54 3.57 18.45
N ILE A 34 4.50 4.33 18.84
CA ILE A 34 4.62 5.73 19.24
C ILE A 34 5.55 5.85 20.45
N GLY A 35 6.51 6.78 20.38
CA GLY A 35 7.50 7.00 21.44
C GLY A 35 8.68 6.03 21.45
N THR A 36 8.76 5.12 20.45
CA THR A 36 9.89 4.21 20.26
C THR A 36 10.68 4.57 19.00
N THR A 37 11.81 3.89 18.76
CA THR A 37 12.57 3.99 17.50
C THR A 37 11.88 3.32 16.31
N LYS A 38 10.80 2.57 16.54
CA LYS A 38 10.02 1.87 15.51
C LYS A 38 8.80 2.66 15.03
N ASN A 39 8.72 3.95 15.33
CA ASN A 39 7.55 4.80 15.06
C ASN A 39 7.32 5.16 13.58
N LEU A 40 8.09 4.57 12.67
CA LEU A 40 7.97 4.74 11.23
C LEU A 40 7.51 3.40 10.64
N THR A 41 6.32 3.36 10.05
CA THR A 41 5.67 2.13 9.56
C THR A 41 5.26 2.29 8.10
N CYS A 42 5.70 1.38 7.24
CA CYS A 42 5.32 1.34 5.83
C CYS A 42 4.58 0.03 5.55
N ILE A 43 3.33 0.11 5.09
CA ILE A 43 2.54 -1.06 4.73
C ILE A 43 2.27 -1.04 3.23
N SER A 44 2.93 -1.93 2.49
CA SER A 44 2.72 -2.08 1.05
C SER A 44 1.70 -3.19 0.78
N ARG A 45 0.72 -2.89 -0.06
CA ARG A 45 -0.34 -3.83 -0.44
C ARG A 45 -0.94 -3.49 -1.80
N PRO A 46 -1.54 -4.45 -2.52
CA PRO A 46 -2.02 -4.22 -3.86
C PRO A 46 -3.11 -3.15 -3.94
N ARG A 47 -3.39 -2.71 -5.17
CA ARG A 47 -4.45 -1.72 -5.41
C ARG A 47 -5.78 -2.25 -4.85
N ARG A 48 -6.55 -1.37 -4.21
CA ARG A 48 -7.90 -1.65 -3.67
C ARG A 48 -7.98 -2.60 -2.47
N PHE A 49 -6.87 -2.85 -1.80
CA PHE A 49 -6.83 -3.52 -0.49
C PHE A 49 -7.04 -2.56 0.69
N GLY A 50 -7.83 -1.49 0.50
CA GLY A 50 -8.24 -0.61 1.60
C GLY A 50 -7.19 0.42 2.10
N LYS A 51 -6.15 0.72 1.30
CA LYS A 51 -5.10 1.72 1.63
C LYS A 51 -5.66 3.07 2.07
N SER A 52 -6.41 3.74 1.20
CA SER A 52 -7.00 5.05 1.52
C SER A 52 -8.00 5.01 2.67
N TYR A 53 -8.68 3.88 2.89
CA TYR A 53 -9.57 3.73 4.06
C TYR A 53 -8.77 3.72 5.36
N ALA A 54 -7.60 3.06 5.38
CA ALA A 54 -6.70 3.10 6.52
C ALA A 54 -6.12 4.50 6.74
N ALA A 55 -5.70 5.20 5.69
CA ALA A 55 -5.21 6.58 5.80
C ALA A 55 -6.26 7.49 6.46
N GLN A 56 -7.49 7.52 5.93
CA GLN A 56 -8.57 8.33 6.47
C GLN A 56 -8.98 7.93 7.90
N MET A 57 -8.94 6.64 8.21
CA MET A 57 -9.16 6.11 9.57
C MET A 57 -8.10 6.63 10.55
N LEU A 58 -6.82 6.60 10.18
CA LEU A 58 -5.73 7.09 11.02
C LEU A 58 -5.80 8.61 11.20
N CYS A 59 -6.16 9.35 10.15
CA CYS A 59 -6.42 10.78 10.24
C CYS A 59 -7.50 11.07 11.29
N ALA A 60 -8.66 10.42 11.18
CA ALA A 60 -9.76 10.59 12.12
C ALA A 60 -9.39 10.21 13.57
N TYR A 61 -8.54 9.21 13.75
CA TYR A 61 -8.14 8.74 15.07
C TYR A 61 -7.15 9.67 15.77
N TYR A 62 -6.12 10.16 15.07
CA TYR A 62 -5.04 10.91 15.72
C TYR A 62 -5.28 12.42 15.78
N ASP A 63 -6.09 12.98 14.87
CA ASP A 63 -6.24 14.42 14.68
C ASP A 63 -6.86 15.12 15.89
N ALA A 64 -6.09 16.00 16.52
CA ALA A 64 -6.47 16.71 17.74
C ALA A 64 -7.35 17.95 17.55
N THR A 65 -7.85 18.19 16.34
CA THR A 65 -8.78 19.28 16.01
C THR A 65 -10.24 18.84 15.92
N CYS A 66 -10.49 17.53 16.05
CA CYS A 66 -11.83 16.94 16.05
C CYS A 66 -12.03 16.02 17.26
N ASP A 67 -13.28 15.64 17.49
CA ASP A 67 -13.65 14.60 18.45
C ASP A 67 -14.19 13.39 17.66
N SER A 68 -13.48 12.28 17.78
CA SER A 68 -13.79 11.02 17.10
C SER A 68 -14.20 9.91 18.08
N HIS A 69 -14.50 10.24 19.33
CA HIS A 69 -14.86 9.24 20.36
C HIS A 69 -16.06 8.38 19.93
N GLU A 70 -17.20 9.01 19.64
CA GLU A 70 -18.41 8.33 19.15
C GLU A 70 -18.17 7.56 17.84
N LEU A 71 -17.27 8.06 16.98
CA LEU A 71 -16.95 7.43 15.70
C LEU A 71 -16.23 6.08 15.88
N PHE A 72 -15.40 5.95 16.92
CA PHE A 72 -14.61 4.74 17.20
C PHE A 72 -15.17 3.83 18.30
N GLU A 73 -16.11 4.32 19.13
CA GLU A 73 -16.67 3.58 20.26
C GLU A 73 -17.20 2.18 19.88
N LYS A 74 -17.82 2.05 18.71
CA LYS A 74 -18.40 0.78 18.22
C LYS A 74 -17.39 -0.21 17.64
N TYR A 75 -16.14 0.21 17.41
CA TYR A 75 -15.11 -0.60 16.75
C TYR A 75 -14.14 -1.24 17.74
N SER A 76 -13.38 -2.22 17.27
CA SER A 76 -12.44 -3.02 18.06
C SER A 76 -11.37 -2.18 18.78
N ILE A 77 -10.91 -1.07 18.18
CA ILE A 77 -9.92 -0.19 18.81
C ILE A 77 -10.37 0.39 20.15
N SER A 78 -11.68 0.59 20.36
CA SER A 78 -12.23 1.10 21.64
C SER A 78 -11.90 0.21 22.85
N LYS A 79 -11.60 -1.07 22.60
CA LYS A 79 -11.25 -2.07 23.62
C LYS A 79 -9.75 -2.14 23.88
N ASP A 80 -8.93 -1.47 23.07
CA ASP A 80 -7.48 -1.47 23.23
C ASP A 80 -7.06 -0.52 24.38
N PRO A 81 -6.14 -0.93 25.27
CA PRO A 81 -5.69 -0.09 26.39
C PRO A 81 -5.07 1.26 25.96
N SER A 82 -4.58 1.35 24.72
CA SER A 82 -3.97 2.56 24.16
C SER A 82 -4.98 3.52 23.53
N TYR A 83 -6.26 3.15 23.45
CA TYR A 83 -7.32 3.92 22.78
C TYR A 83 -7.37 5.39 23.22
N GLU A 84 -7.72 5.63 24.47
CA GLU A 84 -7.86 6.99 25.04
C GLU A 84 -6.52 7.74 25.14
N GLN A 85 -5.40 7.02 25.12
CA GLN A 85 -4.06 7.60 25.25
C GLN A 85 -3.67 8.39 23.99
N HIS A 86 -4.16 7.97 22.83
CA HIS A 86 -3.74 8.52 21.54
C HIS A 86 -4.88 9.16 20.73
N LEU A 87 -6.14 8.84 21.05
CA LEU A 87 -7.31 9.41 20.38
C LEU A 87 -7.30 10.95 20.44
N ASN A 88 -7.30 11.57 19.25
CA ASN A 88 -7.32 13.00 19.03
C ASN A 88 -6.23 13.78 19.81
N LYS A 89 -4.99 13.24 19.89
CA LYS A 89 -3.87 13.86 20.65
C LYS A 89 -2.76 14.49 19.80
N TYR A 90 -2.79 14.35 18.48
CA TYR A 90 -1.69 14.75 17.60
C TYR A 90 -2.12 15.74 16.53
N HIS A 91 -1.16 16.50 16.00
CA HIS A 91 -1.33 17.05 14.67
C HIS A 91 -1.24 15.92 13.65
N VAL A 92 -1.98 16.03 12.55
CA VAL A 92 -1.93 15.04 11.47
C VAL A 92 -1.53 15.73 10.18
N ILE A 93 -0.53 15.20 9.48
CA ILE A 93 -0.25 15.55 8.09
C ILE A 93 -0.70 14.40 7.21
N ASP A 94 -1.69 14.64 6.34
CA ASP A 94 -2.24 13.69 5.37
C ASP A 94 -1.82 14.08 3.96
N LEU A 95 -1.08 13.21 3.27
CA LEU A 95 -0.55 13.44 1.94
C LEU A 95 -0.95 12.29 1.01
N ASP A 96 -1.86 12.55 0.08
CA ASP A 96 -2.12 11.68 -1.07
C ASP A 96 -1.23 12.14 -2.24
N ILE A 97 -0.16 11.38 -2.50
CA ILE A 97 0.83 11.75 -3.51
C ILE A 97 0.25 11.68 -4.93
N THR A 98 -0.78 10.87 -5.16
CA THR A 98 -1.44 10.81 -6.46
C THR A 98 -2.19 12.10 -6.80
N ASN A 99 -2.71 12.80 -5.78
CA ASN A 99 -3.33 14.12 -5.99
C ASN A 99 -2.29 15.16 -6.41
N PHE A 100 -1.12 15.22 -5.77
CA PHE A 100 -0.04 16.14 -6.17
C PHE A 100 0.46 15.88 -7.60
N ILE A 101 0.59 14.60 -7.99
CA ILE A 101 0.91 14.22 -9.38
C ILE A 101 -0.18 14.70 -10.34
N SER A 102 -1.45 14.46 -10.00
CA SER A 102 -2.59 14.85 -10.84
C SER A 102 -2.69 16.38 -10.99
N GLU A 103 -2.49 17.14 -9.91
CA GLU A 103 -2.50 18.60 -9.92
C GLU A 103 -1.34 19.15 -10.75
N SER A 104 -0.12 18.66 -10.54
CA SER A 104 1.05 19.04 -11.35
C SER A 104 0.80 18.81 -12.85
N ARG A 105 0.26 17.65 -13.22
CA ARG A 105 -0.09 17.34 -14.62
C ARG A 105 -1.14 18.29 -15.18
N LYS A 106 -2.18 18.59 -14.40
CA LYS A 106 -3.24 19.52 -14.81
C LYS A 106 -2.71 20.93 -15.07
N GLU A 107 -1.70 21.35 -14.31
CA GLU A 107 -1.06 22.65 -14.44
C GLU A 107 0.10 22.67 -15.44
N GLY A 108 0.48 21.51 -16.00
CA GLY A 108 1.63 21.39 -16.91
C GLY A 108 2.98 21.55 -16.21
N LEU A 109 3.02 21.37 -14.89
CA LEU A 109 4.21 21.47 -14.05
C LEU A 109 5.02 20.17 -14.07
N SER A 110 6.32 20.29 -13.77
CA SER A 110 7.20 19.13 -13.69
C SER A 110 6.95 18.36 -12.40
N LEU A 111 6.98 17.03 -12.44
CA LEU A 111 6.92 16.20 -11.22
C LEU A 111 8.10 16.49 -10.26
N ARG A 112 9.17 17.12 -10.74
CA ARG A 112 10.29 17.63 -9.93
C ARG A 112 9.90 18.74 -8.94
N GLU A 113 8.72 19.34 -9.11
CA GLU A 113 8.19 20.44 -8.29
C GLU A 113 7.31 19.96 -7.13
N ILE A 114 6.88 18.69 -7.14
CA ILE A 114 6.03 18.10 -6.08
C ILE A 114 6.57 18.35 -4.67
N PRO A 115 7.88 18.18 -4.37
CA PRO A 115 8.39 18.44 -3.03
C PRO A 115 8.22 19.89 -2.57
N MET A 116 8.31 20.84 -3.50
CA MET A 116 8.08 22.26 -3.25
C MET A 116 6.59 22.54 -3.06
N GLN A 117 5.71 21.98 -3.89
CA GLN A 117 4.26 22.08 -3.74
C GLN A 117 3.79 21.57 -2.37
N ILE A 118 4.26 20.41 -1.94
CA ILE A 118 3.96 19.85 -0.61
C ILE A 118 4.44 20.80 0.48
N SER A 119 5.67 21.31 0.35
CA SER A 119 6.25 22.20 1.35
C SER A 119 5.51 23.53 1.48
N ASP A 120 5.13 24.13 0.34
CA ASP A 120 4.41 25.40 0.29
C ASP A 120 2.97 25.24 0.80
N ALA A 121 2.30 24.13 0.46
CA ALA A 121 0.96 23.82 0.95
C ALA A 121 0.95 23.68 2.49
N LEU A 122 1.86 22.89 3.05
CA LEU A 122 1.96 22.70 4.50
C LEU A 122 2.36 24.00 5.21
N ARG A 123 3.31 24.76 4.67
CA ARG A 123 3.71 26.05 5.25
C ARG A 123 2.51 26.98 5.37
N ARG A 124 1.71 27.10 4.31
CA ARG A 124 0.54 27.98 4.28
C ARG A 124 -0.50 27.59 5.32
N GLU A 125 -0.77 26.30 5.49
CA GLU A 125 -1.72 25.82 6.50
C GLU A 125 -1.19 26.02 7.94
N VAL A 126 0.11 25.87 8.17
CA VAL A 126 0.70 26.21 9.48
C VAL A 126 0.63 27.71 9.74
N GLU A 127 0.85 28.56 8.72
CA GLU A 127 0.73 30.02 8.82
C GLU A 127 -0.71 30.46 9.15
N GLU A 128 -1.73 29.73 8.70
CA GLU A 128 -3.13 29.97 9.08
C GLU A 128 -3.38 29.69 10.57
N ILE A 129 -2.70 28.70 11.16
CA ILE A 129 -2.78 28.39 12.61
C ILE A 129 -1.88 29.32 13.43
N LEU A 130 -0.71 29.68 12.90
CA LEU A 130 0.35 30.45 13.55
C LEU A 130 0.86 31.56 12.61
N PRO A 131 0.17 32.72 12.52
CA PRO A 131 0.52 33.79 11.57
C PRO A 131 1.95 34.35 11.70
N ASP A 132 2.53 34.29 12.90
CA ASP A 132 3.88 34.81 13.18
C ASP A 132 5.02 33.83 12.83
N VAL A 133 4.71 32.62 12.34
CA VAL A 133 5.71 31.59 12.00
C VAL A 133 6.56 31.97 10.77
N THR A 134 6.12 33.00 10.02
CA THR A 134 6.64 33.53 8.75
C THR A 134 8.13 33.89 8.73
N LYS A 135 8.82 33.92 9.88
CA LYS A 135 10.26 34.26 9.98
C LYS A 135 11.22 33.07 9.78
N LYS A 136 10.73 31.83 9.75
CA LYS A 136 11.58 30.64 9.58
C LYS A 136 11.88 30.39 8.11
N LYS A 137 13.06 29.84 7.78
CA LYS A 137 13.46 29.59 6.38
C LYS A 137 13.03 28.21 5.87
N SER A 138 13.10 27.16 6.70
CA SER A 138 12.76 25.79 6.28
C SER A 138 11.38 25.36 6.78
N LEU A 139 10.70 24.46 6.05
CA LEU A 139 9.45 23.84 6.50
C LEU A 139 9.64 23.07 7.82
N ASN A 140 10.76 22.38 7.97
CA ASN A 140 11.06 21.62 9.19
C ASN A 140 11.08 22.51 10.43
N ASP A 141 11.65 23.72 10.32
CA ASP A 141 11.64 24.69 11.43
C ASP A 141 10.22 25.18 11.74
N VAL A 142 9.39 25.35 10.72
CA VAL A 142 7.97 25.74 10.86
C VAL A 142 7.18 24.66 11.59
N LEU A 143 7.37 23.39 11.20
CA LEU A 143 6.72 22.25 11.85
C LEU A 143 7.23 22.03 13.29
N ILE A 144 8.53 22.23 13.56
CA ILE A 144 9.05 22.21 14.94
C ILE A 144 8.42 23.33 15.78
N GLU A 145 8.28 24.53 15.23
CA GLU A 145 7.63 25.65 15.92
C GLU A 145 6.15 25.35 16.22
N LEU A 146 5.43 24.71 15.29
CA LEU A 146 4.08 24.20 15.53
C LEU A 146 4.05 23.30 16.77
N VAL A 147 4.91 22.27 16.80
CA VAL A 147 4.98 21.33 17.94
C VAL A 147 5.36 22.05 19.24
N ASN A 148 6.33 22.98 19.21
CA ASN A 148 6.76 23.71 20.40
C ASN A 148 5.65 24.59 20.98
N ARG A 149 4.81 25.20 20.13
CA ARG A 149 3.72 26.07 20.58
C ARG A 149 2.49 25.31 21.04
N THR A 150 2.17 24.20 20.39
CA THR A 150 0.96 23.43 20.70
C THR A 150 1.21 22.32 21.71
N GLY A 151 2.46 21.91 21.91
CA GLY A 151 2.86 20.76 22.70
C GLY A 151 2.47 19.41 22.08
N LYS A 152 1.93 19.41 20.85
CA LYS A 152 1.43 18.21 20.16
C LYS A 152 2.38 17.84 19.03
N LYS A 153 2.92 16.62 19.09
CA LYS A 153 3.71 16.04 17.99
C LYS A 153 2.81 15.71 16.78
N ILE A 154 3.45 15.41 15.64
CA ILE A 154 2.80 15.19 14.35
C ILE A 154 2.79 13.71 14.01
N VAL A 155 1.62 13.18 13.63
CA VAL A 155 1.48 11.90 12.94
C VAL A 155 1.44 12.17 11.43
N PHE A 156 2.34 11.55 10.68
CA PHE A 156 2.36 11.62 9.22
C PHE A 156 1.59 10.44 8.63
N VAL A 157 0.70 10.69 7.68
CA VAL A 157 -0.06 9.69 6.92
C VAL A 157 0.20 9.98 5.44
N LEU A 158 0.94 9.10 4.76
CA LEU A 158 1.25 9.23 3.34
C LEU A 158 0.59 8.10 2.57
N ASP A 159 -0.44 8.43 1.80
CA ASP A 159 -1.13 7.50 0.91
C ASP A 159 -0.49 7.51 -0.49
N GLU A 160 -0.39 6.33 -1.08
CA GLU A 160 0.24 6.07 -2.38
C GLU A 160 1.64 6.71 -2.51
N TRP A 161 2.47 6.61 -1.45
CA TRP A 161 3.79 7.25 -1.40
C TRP A 161 4.72 6.86 -2.56
N ASP A 162 4.57 5.62 -3.04
CA ASP A 162 5.35 5.01 -4.10
C ASP A 162 4.90 5.43 -5.51
N SER A 163 3.82 6.21 -5.63
CA SER A 163 3.27 6.59 -6.93
C SER A 163 4.29 7.31 -7.80
N ILE A 164 5.07 8.24 -7.23
CA ILE A 164 6.11 8.97 -7.96
C ILE A 164 7.26 8.05 -8.41
N ILE A 165 7.49 6.93 -7.73
CA ILE A 165 8.48 5.94 -8.14
C ILE A 165 7.95 5.12 -9.32
N ARG A 166 6.66 4.77 -9.29
CA ARG A 166 6.00 3.92 -10.30
C ARG A 166 5.57 4.63 -11.58
N GLU A 167 5.36 5.94 -11.57
CA GLU A 167 4.86 6.65 -12.75
C GLU A 167 5.89 6.61 -13.91
N PRO A 168 5.53 6.11 -15.11
CA PRO A 168 6.48 5.87 -16.20
C PRO A 168 7.26 7.10 -16.69
N ASP A 169 6.62 8.26 -16.64
CA ASP A 169 7.15 9.57 -17.04
C ASP A 169 7.99 10.26 -15.95
N THR A 170 8.10 9.64 -14.76
CA THR A 170 8.94 10.20 -13.71
C THR A 170 10.42 9.92 -13.97
N ASP A 171 11.20 11.00 -14.05
CA ASP A 171 12.65 10.94 -14.17
C ASP A 171 13.36 10.75 -12.81
N GLU A 172 14.60 10.30 -12.84
CA GLU A 172 15.41 10.03 -11.64
C GLU A 172 15.57 11.28 -10.75
N GLU A 173 15.59 12.47 -11.34
CA GLU A 173 15.73 13.73 -10.61
C GLU A 173 14.48 14.04 -9.78
N ALA A 174 13.28 13.81 -10.32
CA ALA A 174 12.03 13.95 -9.60
C ALA A 174 11.95 12.97 -8.43
N GLN A 175 12.27 11.69 -8.66
CA GLN A 175 12.34 10.68 -7.60
C GLN A 175 13.33 11.08 -6.50
N ARG A 176 14.55 11.50 -6.90
CA ARG A 176 15.61 11.92 -5.98
C ARG A 176 15.17 13.11 -5.11
N ARG A 177 14.51 14.12 -5.70
CA ARG A 177 14.01 15.29 -4.95
C ARG A 177 12.94 14.90 -3.94
N TYR A 178 12.01 14.05 -4.32
CA TYR A 178 10.97 13.56 -3.43
C TYR A 178 11.52 12.72 -2.28
N LEU A 179 12.42 11.78 -2.57
CA LEU A 179 13.08 10.98 -1.53
C LEU A 179 13.93 11.85 -0.59
N ASN A 180 14.53 12.93 -1.08
CA ASN A 180 15.23 13.89 -0.22
C ASN A 180 14.30 14.66 0.73
N LEU A 181 13.05 14.95 0.33
CA LEU A 181 12.05 15.52 1.23
C LEU A 181 11.73 14.53 2.37
N LEU A 182 11.42 13.28 2.03
CA LEU A 182 11.12 12.24 3.03
C LEU A 182 12.32 12.01 3.96
N ARG A 183 13.55 11.99 3.43
CA ARG A 183 14.79 11.93 4.23
C ARG A 183 14.87 13.09 5.21
N GLY A 184 14.50 14.28 4.78
CA GLY A 184 14.48 15.49 5.60
C GLY A 184 13.52 15.42 6.79
N TRP A 185 12.47 14.60 6.71
CA TRP A 185 11.51 14.38 7.79
C TRP A 185 11.79 13.15 8.65
N PHE A 186 12.25 12.06 8.06
CA PHE A 186 12.27 10.77 8.76
C PHE A 186 13.67 10.34 9.20
N LYS A 187 14.73 10.76 8.49
CA LYS A 187 16.14 10.49 8.86
C LYS A 187 16.88 11.65 9.52
N ASN A 188 16.16 12.73 9.81
CA ASN A 188 16.78 13.93 10.36
C ASN A 188 16.75 13.91 11.89
N ASN A 189 17.89 13.61 12.51
CA ASN A 189 18.04 13.55 13.97
C ASN A 189 17.66 14.85 14.71
N ASN A 190 17.64 16.00 14.01
CA ASN A 190 17.21 17.27 14.58
C ASN A 190 15.71 17.54 14.45
N PHE A 191 15.00 16.77 13.62
CA PHE A 191 13.58 16.92 13.34
C PHE A 191 12.76 15.73 13.84
N THR A 192 13.05 14.50 13.41
CA THR A 192 12.24 13.31 13.69
C THR A 192 11.94 13.14 15.19
N PRO A 193 12.94 13.15 16.10
CA PRO A 193 12.67 12.92 17.52
C PRO A 193 11.89 14.05 18.19
N LYS A 194 11.95 15.27 17.63
CA LYS A 194 11.31 16.48 18.19
C LYS A 194 9.88 16.64 17.71
N ALA A 195 9.64 16.41 16.42
CA ALA A 195 8.36 16.73 15.78
C ALA A 195 7.48 15.51 15.49
N VAL A 196 8.06 14.35 15.18
CA VAL A 196 7.31 13.17 14.70
C VAL A 196 6.88 12.31 15.88
N ALA A 197 5.59 12.04 16.01
CA ALA A 197 5.03 11.04 16.90
C ALA A 197 5.09 9.65 16.25
N ALA A 198 4.55 9.55 15.04
CA ALA A 198 4.64 8.39 14.16
C ALA A 198 4.53 8.80 12.69
N ALA A 199 4.94 7.92 11.79
CA ALA A 199 4.67 8.03 10.37
C ALA A 199 4.11 6.71 9.84
N TYR A 200 2.98 6.80 9.16
CA TYR A 200 2.38 5.72 8.40
C TYR A 200 2.50 6.03 6.92
N MET A 201 3.10 5.10 6.17
CA MET A 201 3.16 5.15 4.71
C MET A 201 2.44 3.93 4.15
N THR A 202 1.71 4.11 3.04
CA THR A 202 1.15 2.98 2.31
C THR A 202 1.25 3.18 0.81
N GLY A 203 1.46 2.09 0.09
CA GLY A 203 1.75 2.07 -1.33
C GLY A 203 1.53 0.69 -1.93
N ILE A 204 1.83 0.52 -3.21
CA ILE A 204 1.83 -0.80 -3.84
C ILE A 204 3.18 -1.49 -3.60
N LEU A 205 4.28 -0.78 -3.84
CA LEU A 205 5.61 -1.35 -3.72
C LEU A 205 6.16 -1.22 -2.30
N PRO A 206 6.94 -2.22 -1.85
CA PRO A 206 7.86 -2.04 -0.74
C PRO A 206 8.98 -1.03 -1.08
N ILE A 207 9.67 -0.60 -0.05
CA ILE A 207 10.82 0.30 -0.06
C ILE A 207 12.02 -0.44 -0.68
N LYS A 208 12.69 0.22 -1.64
CA LYS A 208 13.92 -0.31 -2.23
C LYS A 208 15.06 -0.30 -1.20
N LYS A 209 15.73 -1.44 -1.02
CA LYS A 209 16.82 -1.62 -0.03
C LYS A 209 18.19 -1.11 -0.49
N ASP A 210 18.28 -0.33 -1.58
CA ASP A 210 19.53 0.20 -2.12
C ASP A 210 19.86 1.65 -1.69
N SER A 211 20.97 2.19 -2.20
CA SER A 211 21.43 3.55 -1.86
C SER A 211 20.46 4.66 -2.27
N SER A 212 19.58 4.43 -3.25
CA SER A 212 18.66 5.45 -3.80
C SER A 212 17.50 5.75 -2.85
N GLN A 213 16.89 4.71 -2.25
CA GLN A 213 15.79 4.84 -1.29
C GLN A 213 16.22 4.65 0.17
N SER A 214 17.54 4.60 0.43
CA SER A 214 18.13 4.77 1.77
C SER A 214 17.55 5.95 2.57
N ALA A 215 16.90 6.90 1.92
CA ALA A 215 16.13 7.98 2.53
C ALA A 215 15.06 7.52 3.53
N ILE A 216 14.49 6.33 3.37
CA ILE A 216 13.35 5.84 4.16
C ILE A 216 13.61 4.44 4.75
N SER A 217 14.87 4.00 4.82
CA SER A 217 15.21 2.67 5.36
C SER A 217 14.94 2.48 6.86
N ASP A 218 14.59 3.54 7.59
CA ASP A 218 14.29 3.46 9.03
C ASP A 218 12.82 3.03 9.26
N PHE A 219 12.01 2.99 8.21
CA PHE A 219 10.67 2.46 8.26
C PHE A 219 10.68 0.95 8.52
N GLN A 220 9.84 0.51 9.45
CA GLN A 220 9.46 -0.89 9.56
C GLN A 220 8.51 -1.20 8.39
N GLU A 221 8.95 -2.10 7.52
CA GLU A 221 8.22 -2.49 6.33
C GLU A 221 7.37 -3.73 6.57
N TYR A 222 6.14 -3.70 6.09
CA TYR A 222 5.21 -4.82 6.07
C TYR A 222 4.66 -4.94 4.66
N SER A 223 5.01 -6.02 3.96
CA SER A 223 4.67 -6.21 2.55
C SER A 223 3.75 -7.41 2.34
N MET A 224 3.41 -7.71 1.09
CA MET A 224 2.68 -8.95 0.76
C MET A 224 3.53 -10.22 1.00
N LEU A 225 4.85 -10.10 1.01
CA LEU A 225 5.77 -11.22 1.28
C LEU A 225 5.96 -11.41 2.78
N ASP A 226 6.13 -10.31 3.53
CA ASP A 226 6.26 -10.32 4.99
C ASP A 226 5.28 -9.31 5.65
N PRO A 227 4.02 -9.70 5.88
CA PRO A 227 3.01 -8.81 6.45
C PRO A 227 2.99 -8.78 7.99
N GLN A 228 3.61 -9.76 8.65
CA GLN A 228 3.62 -9.95 10.11
C GLN A 228 2.23 -9.74 10.75
N ASP A 229 2.17 -9.10 11.92
CA ASP A 229 0.95 -8.80 12.67
C ASP A 229 -0.09 -7.97 11.87
N PHE A 230 0.33 -7.31 10.77
CA PHE A 230 -0.58 -6.54 9.93
C PHE A 230 -1.37 -7.40 8.93
N ALA A 231 -1.05 -8.69 8.78
CA ALA A 231 -1.71 -9.60 7.84
C ALA A 231 -3.25 -9.59 7.94
N VAL A 232 -3.81 -9.54 9.15
CA VAL A 232 -5.27 -9.53 9.39
C VAL A 232 -5.98 -8.26 8.88
N TYR A 233 -5.21 -7.18 8.67
CA TYR A 233 -5.72 -5.89 8.18
C TYR A 233 -5.52 -5.70 6.67
N VAL A 234 -4.93 -6.69 6.00
CA VAL A 234 -4.79 -6.73 4.54
C VAL A 234 -6.01 -7.46 3.95
N GLY A 235 -6.86 -6.73 3.24
CA GLY A 235 -8.03 -7.31 2.58
C GLY A 235 -9.16 -7.72 3.55
N PHE A 236 -10.10 -8.51 3.05
CA PHE A 236 -11.14 -9.13 3.88
C PHE A 236 -10.81 -10.58 4.19
N THR A 237 -11.17 -11.04 5.39
CA THR A 237 -11.06 -12.46 5.78
C THR A 237 -12.29 -13.23 5.30
N GLU A 238 -12.19 -14.56 5.27
CA GLU A 238 -13.33 -15.41 4.95
C GLU A 238 -14.53 -15.15 5.87
N GLU A 239 -14.33 -15.01 7.18
CA GLU A 239 -15.43 -14.76 8.12
C GLU A 239 -16.14 -13.44 7.84
N GLU A 240 -15.39 -12.40 7.50
CA GLU A 240 -15.92 -11.10 7.11
C GLU A 240 -16.77 -11.22 5.84
N VAL A 241 -16.26 -11.91 4.81
CA VAL A 241 -16.99 -12.12 3.55
C VAL A 241 -18.24 -12.99 3.75
N GLN A 242 -18.18 -14.03 4.59
CA GLN A 242 -19.36 -14.83 4.92
C GLN A 242 -20.44 -13.98 5.60
N LYS A 243 -20.06 -13.11 6.55
CA LYS A 243 -21.00 -12.20 7.22
C LYS A 243 -21.64 -11.23 6.23
N LEU A 244 -20.84 -10.62 5.35
CA LEU A 244 -21.33 -9.70 4.32
C LEU A 244 -22.27 -10.42 3.34
N CYS A 245 -21.94 -11.64 2.90
CA CYS A 245 -22.81 -12.43 2.03
C CYS A 245 -24.18 -12.71 2.68
N ARG A 246 -24.21 -13.03 3.99
CA ARG A 246 -25.47 -13.23 4.72
C ARG A 246 -26.30 -11.96 4.78
N LEU A 247 -25.67 -10.81 5.04
CA LEU A 247 -26.33 -9.52 5.14
C LEU A 247 -26.98 -9.08 3.82
N HIS A 248 -26.31 -9.36 2.68
CA HIS A 248 -26.82 -9.05 1.34
C HIS A 248 -27.66 -10.17 0.70
N GLY A 249 -27.86 -11.30 1.38
CA GLY A 249 -28.55 -12.46 0.81
C GLY A 249 -27.85 -13.05 -0.43
N ARG A 250 -26.51 -13.04 -0.45
CA ARG A 250 -25.69 -13.53 -1.58
C ARG A 250 -25.15 -14.93 -1.31
N ASN A 251 -24.90 -15.67 -2.39
CA ASN A 251 -24.30 -17.01 -2.32
C ASN A 251 -22.80 -16.90 -2.05
N PHE A 252 -22.40 -17.21 -0.82
CA PHE A 252 -21.01 -17.20 -0.39
C PHE A 252 -20.12 -18.12 -1.25
N THR A 253 -20.57 -19.34 -1.59
CA THR A 253 -19.80 -20.28 -2.42
C THR A 253 -19.45 -19.69 -3.79
N ALA A 254 -20.38 -18.93 -4.39
CA ALA A 254 -20.15 -18.28 -5.66
C ALA A 254 -19.16 -17.10 -5.55
N ILE A 255 -19.23 -16.33 -4.46
CA ILE A 255 -18.26 -15.25 -4.15
C ILE A 255 -16.87 -15.83 -3.87
N LYS A 256 -16.78 -16.87 -3.03
CA LYS A 256 -15.54 -17.59 -2.71
C LYS A 256 -14.84 -18.08 -3.97
N ARG A 257 -15.56 -18.78 -4.85
CA ARG A 257 -15.00 -19.28 -6.11
C ARG A 257 -14.36 -18.19 -6.98
N TRP A 258 -14.86 -16.96 -6.92
CA TRP A 258 -14.44 -15.88 -7.81
C TRP A 258 -13.36 -14.96 -7.22
N TYR A 259 -13.41 -14.73 -5.91
CA TYR A 259 -12.64 -13.66 -5.25
C TYR A 259 -11.72 -14.13 -4.11
N ASP A 260 -11.79 -15.41 -3.69
CA ASP A 260 -10.91 -16.01 -2.68
C ASP A 260 -9.60 -16.52 -3.29
N GLY A 261 -8.52 -16.43 -2.52
CA GLY A 261 -7.27 -17.15 -2.82
C GLY A 261 -5.98 -16.34 -2.72
N TYR A 262 -6.00 -15.20 -2.04
CA TYR A 262 -4.75 -14.58 -1.59
C TYR A 262 -4.29 -15.21 -0.26
N THR A 263 -3.02 -15.56 -0.20
CA THR A 263 -2.27 -15.87 1.00
C THR A 263 -1.54 -14.62 1.46
N VAL A 264 -1.68 -14.26 2.73
CA VAL A 264 -1.00 -13.11 3.35
C VAL A 264 -0.51 -13.55 4.73
N GLY A 265 0.79 -13.84 4.86
CA GLY A 265 1.34 -14.46 6.07
C GLY A 265 0.72 -15.85 6.28
N ASP A 266 0.19 -16.11 7.47
CA ASP A 266 -0.48 -17.35 7.83
C ASP A 266 -1.96 -17.45 7.37
N ARG A 267 -2.43 -16.47 6.59
CA ARG A 267 -3.84 -16.38 6.17
C ARG A 267 -4.01 -16.78 4.71
N HIS A 268 -4.56 -17.96 4.48
CA HIS A 268 -4.74 -18.53 3.13
C HIS A 268 -6.04 -18.13 2.40
N SER A 269 -6.93 -17.37 3.04
CA SER A 269 -8.21 -16.91 2.46
C SER A 269 -8.42 -15.42 2.68
N VAL A 270 -7.66 -14.63 1.93
CA VAL A 270 -7.80 -13.17 1.87
C VAL A 270 -8.46 -12.76 0.55
N TYR A 271 -9.37 -11.79 0.64
CA TYR A 271 -10.18 -11.31 -0.47
C TYR A 271 -9.87 -9.84 -0.78
N ASN A 272 -9.94 -9.46 -2.06
CA ASN A 272 -9.91 -8.05 -2.44
C ASN A 272 -11.20 -7.34 -1.99
N PRO A 273 -11.13 -6.36 -1.06
CA PRO A 273 -12.31 -5.69 -0.50
C PRO A 273 -13.20 -5.04 -1.57
N TYR A 274 -12.61 -4.36 -2.55
CA TYR A 274 -13.37 -3.66 -3.58
C TYR A 274 -14.15 -4.63 -4.46
N SER A 275 -13.53 -5.72 -4.91
CA SER A 275 -14.19 -6.71 -5.76
C SER A 275 -15.34 -7.40 -5.04
N VAL A 276 -15.15 -7.75 -3.76
CA VAL A 276 -16.22 -8.32 -2.93
C VAL A 276 -17.38 -7.34 -2.77
N MET A 277 -17.13 -6.10 -2.33
CA MET A 277 -18.20 -5.11 -2.14
C MET A 277 -18.96 -4.82 -3.44
N GLN A 278 -18.27 -4.70 -4.58
CA GLN A 278 -18.93 -4.52 -5.87
C GLN A 278 -19.82 -5.71 -6.25
N ALA A 279 -19.38 -6.95 -5.98
CA ALA A 279 -20.18 -8.13 -6.25
C ALA A 279 -21.43 -8.20 -5.36
N LEU A 280 -21.31 -7.81 -4.09
CA LEU A 280 -22.42 -7.76 -3.13
C LEU A 280 -23.45 -6.68 -3.52
N ASP A 281 -22.99 -5.45 -3.75
CA ASP A 281 -23.83 -4.28 -4.06
C ASP A 281 -24.59 -4.48 -5.37
N THR A 282 -23.90 -4.94 -6.42
CA THR A 282 -24.50 -5.09 -7.75
C THR A 282 -25.22 -6.42 -7.94
N GLY A 283 -24.92 -7.42 -7.10
CA GLY A 283 -25.36 -8.81 -7.27
C GLY A 283 -24.76 -9.53 -8.47
N LYS A 284 -23.73 -8.96 -9.11
CA LYS A 284 -23.10 -9.53 -10.30
C LYS A 284 -21.71 -10.04 -9.97
N ILE A 285 -21.47 -11.32 -10.23
CA ILE A 285 -20.15 -11.93 -10.13
C ILE A 285 -19.46 -11.79 -11.48
N LYS A 286 -18.44 -10.94 -11.52
CA LYS A 286 -17.64 -10.60 -12.71
C LYS A 286 -16.34 -9.91 -12.29
N SER A 287 -15.45 -9.67 -13.25
CA SER A 287 -14.21 -8.93 -12.99
C SER A 287 -14.54 -7.47 -12.71
N TYR A 288 -14.14 -7.04 -11.53
CA TYR A 288 -14.06 -5.67 -11.05
C TYR A 288 -12.63 -5.15 -11.06
N TRP A 289 -11.63 -6.00 -11.31
CA TRP A 289 -10.23 -5.64 -11.44
C TRP A 289 -10.03 -4.44 -12.37
N LYS A 290 -9.14 -3.52 -11.96
CA LYS A 290 -8.72 -2.40 -12.80
C LYS A 290 -7.21 -2.47 -12.97
N LYS A 291 -6.76 -2.46 -14.22
CA LYS A 291 -5.35 -2.46 -14.57
C LYS A 291 -4.63 -1.24 -14.00
N THR A 292 -3.39 -1.44 -13.58
CA THR A 292 -2.46 -0.36 -13.20
C THR A 292 -1.51 -0.06 -14.36
N SER A 293 -0.96 1.15 -14.39
CA SER A 293 0.09 1.54 -15.34
C SER A 293 1.33 0.64 -15.24
N ALA A 294 1.72 0.25 -14.02
CA ALA A 294 2.79 -0.72 -13.79
C ALA A 294 2.51 -2.09 -14.44
N ALA A 295 1.26 -2.56 -14.42
CA ALA A 295 0.89 -3.81 -15.07
C ALA A 295 0.93 -3.72 -16.60
N GLU A 296 0.75 -2.53 -17.18
CA GLU A 296 0.93 -2.30 -18.61
C GLU A 296 2.40 -2.33 -19.00
N ALA A 297 3.28 -1.74 -18.19
CA ALA A 297 4.73 -1.79 -18.40
C ALA A 297 5.26 -3.23 -18.36
N LEU A 298 4.73 -4.06 -17.43
CA LEU A 298 5.10 -5.46 -17.27
C LEU A 298 4.88 -6.33 -18.51
N MET A 299 3.90 -5.99 -19.35
CA MET A 299 3.66 -6.74 -20.59
C MET A 299 4.89 -6.70 -21.50
N THR A 300 5.64 -5.59 -21.50
CA THR A 300 6.89 -5.47 -22.26
C THR A 300 7.94 -6.50 -21.80
N TYR A 301 8.00 -6.79 -20.49
CA TYR A 301 8.98 -7.75 -19.94
C TYR A 301 8.56 -9.20 -20.16
N ILE A 302 7.26 -9.50 -20.07
CA ILE A 302 6.71 -10.81 -20.46
C ILE A 302 7.02 -11.09 -21.95
N ASP A 303 6.97 -10.06 -22.79
CA ASP A 303 7.26 -10.16 -24.23
C ASP A 303 8.72 -10.45 -24.53
N MET A 304 9.63 -9.97 -23.69
CA MET A 304 11.07 -10.23 -23.81
C MET A 304 11.43 -11.68 -23.49
N ASP A 305 10.56 -12.42 -22.80
CA ASP A 305 10.71 -13.85 -22.46
C ASP A 305 12.07 -14.20 -21.83
N GLN A 306 12.57 -13.32 -20.94
CA GLN A 306 13.80 -13.59 -20.23
C GLN A 306 13.63 -14.79 -19.30
N ASP A 307 14.62 -15.68 -19.29
CA ASP A 307 14.66 -16.91 -18.47
C ASP A 307 13.43 -17.83 -18.60
N GLY A 308 12.75 -17.80 -19.74
CA GLY A 308 11.56 -18.63 -19.98
C GLY A 308 10.31 -18.16 -19.25
N LEU A 309 10.24 -16.88 -18.87
CA LEU A 309 9.09 -16.28 -18.19
C LEU A 309 7.75 -16.57 -18.87
N GLN A 310 7.68 -16.66 -20.22
CA GLN A 310 6.43 -17.00 -20.92
C GLN A 310 5.93 -18.41 -20.58
N GLU A 311 6.84 -19.36 -20.40
CA GLU A 311 6.47 -20.72 -20.00
C GLU A 311 5.88 -20.74 -18.59
N ASP A 312 6.52 -20.06 -17.64
CA ASP A 312 6.02 -19.97 -16.27
C ASP A 312 4.68 -19.22 -16.19
N ILE A 313 4.49 -18.14 -16.95
CA ILE A 313 3.20 -17.45 -17.07
C ILE A 313 2.12 -18.37 -17.66
N ALA A 314 2.45 -19.20 -18.65
CA ALA A 314 1.49 -20.15 -19.22
C ALA A 314 1.08 -21.23 -18.21
N ARG A 315 2.02 -21.74 -17.41
CA ARG A 315 1.78 -22.69 -16.32
C ARG A 315 0.92 -22.09 -15.21
N LEU A 316 1.21 -20.85 -14.79
CA LEU A 316 0.40 -20.09 -13.83
C LEU A 316 -1.06 -19.95 -14.29
N ILE A 317 -1.29 -19.70 -15.58
CA ILE A 317 -2.63 -19.60 -16.18
C ILE A 317 -3.34 -20.96 -16.23
N ALA A 318 -2.60 -22.05 -16.38
CA ALA A 318 -3.12 -23.41 -16.28
C ALA A 318 -3.47 -23.80 -14.83
N GLY A 319 -3.04 -23.01 -13.83
CA GLY A 319 -3.33 -23.21 -12.42
C GLY A 319 -2.21 -23.88 -11.65
N GLU A 320 -1.01 -23.98 -12.23
CA GLU A 320 0.19 -24.44 -11.52
C GLU A 320 0.75 -23.33 -10.61
N SER A 321 1.54 -23.75 -9.61
CA SER A 321 2.38 -22.88 -8.79
C SER A 321 3.82 -22.89 -9.31
N ILE A 322 4.51 -21.75 -9.19
CA ILE A 322 5.89 -21.56 -9.62
C ILE A 322 6.74 -21.17 -8.42
N VAL A 323 7.96 -21.70 -8.33
CA VAL A 323 8.95 -21.30 -7.33
C VAL A 323 9.47 -19.92 -7.70
N VAL A 324 9.47 -18.99 -6.73
CA VAL A 324 9.96 -17.62 -6.87
C VAL A 324 10.91 -17.35 -5.71
N ASP A 325 12.08 -16.82 -6.04
CA ASP A 325 13.03 -16.25 -5.09
C ASP A 325 12.92 -14.71 -5.13
N PRO A 326 12.36 -14.07 -4.10
CA PRO A 326 12.18 -12.63 -4.07
C PRO A 326 13.43 -11.85 -3.61
N ASP A 327 14.51 -12.50 -3.17
CA ASP A 327 15.59 -11.84 -2.42
C ASP A 327 16.36 -10.79 -3.23
N PHE A 328 16.49 -11.02 -4.55
CA PHE A 328 17.20 -10.11 -5.45
C PHE A 328 16.32 -8.98 -6.00
N PHE A 329 15.01 -9.00 -5.73
CA PHE A 329 14.09 -8.01 -6.28
C PHE A 329 14.37 -6.61 -5.74
N GLN A 330 14.72 -5.70 -6.65
CA GLN A 330 15.10 -4.34 -6.30
C GLN A 330 13.91 -3.37 -6.12
N ASN A 331 12.67 -3.85 -6.00
CA ASN A 331 11.50 -2.99 -5.74
C ASN A 331 11.34 -1.82 -6.74
N ASP A 332 11.67 -2.07 -8.01
CA ASP A 332 11.57 -1.12 -9.13
C ASP A 332 10.69 -1.70 -10.25
N VAL A 333 10.16 -0.83 -11.11
CA VAL A 333 9.34 -1.16 -12.27
C VAL A 333 10.09 -1.02 -13.60
N LYS A 334 11.37 -0.62 -13.58
CA LYS A 334 12.19 -0.37 -14.78
C LYS A 334 13.37 -1.34 -14.92
N THR A 335 13.91 -1.82 -13.81
CA THR A 335 15.11 -2.68 -13.79
C THR A 335 14.72 -4.10 -13.40
N PHE A 336 14.83 -5.04 -14.34
CA PHE A 336 14.64 -6.47 -14.10
C PHE A 336 15.88 -7.20 -14.61
N THR A 337 16.39 -8.11 -13.80
CA THR A 337 17.62 -8.87 -14.06
C THR A 337 17.33 -10.33 -14.36
N CYS A 338 16.22 -10.87 -13.84
CA CYS A 338 15.74 -12.23 -14.09
C CYS A 338 14.21 -12.29 -14.07
N LYS A 339 13.64 -13.47 -14.34
CA LYS A 339 12.19 -13.70 -14.26
C LYS A 339 11.60 -13.48 -12.86
N ASP A 340 12.37 -13.76 -11.80
CA ASP A 340 11.86 -13.67 -10.41
C ASP A 340 11.61 -12.23 -9.99
N ASP A 341 12.36 -11.26 -10.53
CA ASP A 341 12.07 -9.83 -10.35
C ASP A 341 10.66 -9.49 -10.89
N VAL A 342 10.30 -10.06 -12.04
CA VAL A 342 8.99 -9.83 -12.67
C VAL A 342 7.88 -10.52 -11.87
N LEU A 343 8.11 -11.76 -11.44
CA LEU A 343 7.16 -12.52 -10.63
C LEU A 343 6.93 -11.86 -9.25
N THR A 344 7.99 -11.37 -8.61
CA THR A 344 7.93 -10.63 -7.34
C THR A 344 7.15 -9.34 -7.48
N LEU A 345 7.37 -8.58 -8.56
CA LEU A 345 6.56 -7.40 -8.84
C LEU A 345 5.07 -7.75 -9.06
N LEU A 346 4.77 -8.86 -9.75
CA LEU A 346 3.39 -9.34 -9.93
C LEU A 346 2.72 -9.70 -8.61
N ILE A 347 3.47 -10.23 -7.63
CA ILE A 347 2.98 -10.47 -6.26
C ILE A 347 2.57 -9.14 -5.61
N HIS A 348 3.44 -8.13 -5.58
CA HIS A 348 3.13 -6.83 -4.99
C HIS A 348 1.97 -6.09 -5.69
N LEU A 349 1.83 -6.27 -7.00
CA LEU A 349 0.70 -5.72 -7.77
C LEU A 349 -0.62 -6.47 -7.53
N GLY A 350 -0.57 -7.63 -6.86
CA GLY A 350 -1.72 -8.49 -6.55
C GLY A 350 -2.18 -9.38 -7.70
N TYR A 351 -1.34 -9.56 -8.73
CA TYR A 351 -1.58 -10.51 -9.82
C TYR A 351 -1.21 -11.94 -9.44
N LEU A 352 -0.26 -12.10 -8.53
CA LEU A 352 0.09 -13.37 -7.92
C LEU A 352 -0.14 -13.27 -6.42
N THR A 353 -0.42 -14.41 -5.81
CA THR A 353 -0.23 -14.62 -4.37
C THR A 353 1.06 -15.39 -4.15
N TYR A 354 1.59 -15.32 -2.93
CA TYR A 354 2.84 -15.95 -2.54
C TYR A 354 2.66 -16.65 -1.19
N GLU A 355 3.29 -17.80 -1.05
CA GLU A 355 3.46 -18.50 0.21
C GLU A 355 4.92 -18.88 0.34
N GLU A 356 5.55 -18.40 1.41
CA GLU A 356 6.92 -18.74 1.74
C GLU A 356 7.01 -20.23 2.08
N VAL A 357 7.99 -20.92 1.50
CA VAL A 357 8.25 -22.32 1.78
C VAL A 357 9.73 -22.42 2.11
N THR A 358 10.07 -22.67 3.37
CA THR A 358 11.46 -22.91 3.75
C THR A 358 11.95 -24.21 3.13
N ASP A 359 12.85 -24.12 2.15
CA ASP A 359 13.65 -25.23 1.66
C ASP A 359 14.93 -25.36 2.52
N SER A 360 14.84 -26.02 3.68
CA SER A 360 16.04 -26.43 4.42
C SER A 360 16.60 -27.70 3.80
N TYR A 361 17.38 -27.58 2.72
CA TYR A 361 18.21 -28.68 2.23
C TYR A 361 19.66 -28.38 2.63
N ASP A 362 20.12 -29.12 3.64
CA ASP A 362 21.47 -29.12 4.24
C ASP A 362 21.78 -28.04 5.30
N ASP A 363 22.22 -28.51 6.48
CA ASP A 363 22.64 -27.73 7.66
C ASP A 363 23.84 -26.77 7.39
N ASP A 364 24.34 -26.69 6.15
CA ASP A 364 25.56 -25.99 5.74
C ASP A 364 25.36 -24.90 4.65
N GLU A 365 24.15 -24.72 4.10
CA GLU A 365 23.84 -23.61 3.17
C GLU A 365 23.01 -22.52 3.87
N GLU A 366 23.24 -21.24 3.53
CA GLU A 366 22.38 -20.14 3.97
C GLU A 366 20.94 -20.43 3.51
N ASP A 367 19.97 -20.35 4.44
CA ASP A 367 18.54 -20.55 4.14
C ASP A 367 18.13 -19.67 2.94
N VAL A 368 18.00 -20.26 1.75
CA VAL A 368 17.47 -19.55 0.58
C VAL A 368 15.96 -19.47 0.77
N LEU A 369 15.46 -18.26 0.98
CA LEU A 369 14.02 -18.00 1.10
C LEU A 369 13.36 -18.15 -0.26
N THR A 370 12.91 -19.37 -0.57
CA THR A 370 12.06 -19.62 -1.73
C THR A 370 10.59 -19.62 -1.32
N GLY A 371 9.71 -19.40 -2.29
CA GLY A 371 8.28 -19.59 -2.06
C GLY A 371 7.52 -19.91 -3.33
N LEU A 372 6.27 -20.34 -3.14
CA LEU A 372 5.39 -20.70 -4.23
C LEU A 372 4.50 -19.51 -4.57
N ALA A 373 4.47 -19.14 -5.85
CA ALA A 373 3.58 -18.13 -6.39
C ALA A 373 2.54 -18.76 -7.32
N TRP A 374 1.29 -18.28 -7.24
CA TRP A 374 0.21 -18.70 -8.14
C TRP A 374 -0.81 -17.60 -8.38
N ILE A 375 -1.68 -17.78 -9.37
CA ILE A 375 -2.80 -16.86 -9.63
C ILE A 375 -3.87 -17.07 -8.54
N PRO A 376 -4.22 -16.05 -7.74
CA PRO A 376 -5.01 -16.23 -6.52
C PRO A 376 -6.44 -16.69 -6.80
N ASN A 377 -7.09 -16.13 -7.81
CA ASN A 377 -8.53 -16.33 -8.01
C ASN A 377 -8.95 -16.18 -9.48
N GLU A 378 -10.22 -16.48 -9.76
CA GLU A 378 -10.75 -16.40 -11.13
C GLU A 378 -10.83 -14.98 -11.68
N GLU A 379 -11.02 -13.98 -10.82
CA GLU A 379 -10.99 -12.59 -11.25
C GLU A 379 -9.65 -12.26 -11.92
N VAL A 380 -8.55 -12.53 -11.22
CA VAL A 380 -7.19 -12.24 -11.68
C VAL A 380 -6.81 -13.14 -12.88
N ARG A 381 -7.17 -14.43 -12.85
CA ARG A 381 -6.97 -15.34 -13.98
C ARG A 381 -7.63 -14.81 -15.25
N SER A 382 -8.85 -14.29 -15.15
CA SER A 382 -9.56 -13.70 -16.28
C SER A 382 -8.85 -12.47 -16.86
N GLU A 383 -8.11 -11.72 -16.05
CA GLU A 383 -7.34 -10.56 -16.49
C GLU A 383 -6.04 -10.95 -17.20
N PHE A 384 -5.36 -12.01 -16.75
CA PHE A 384 -4.27 -12.61 -17.50
C PHE A 384 -4.76 -13.08 -18.88
N ASP A 385 -5.81 -13.90 -18.94
CA ASP A 385 -6.38 -14.41 -20.19
C ASP A 385 -6.77 -13.27 -21.17
N LYS A 386 -7.37 -12.18 -20.67
CA LYS A 386 -7.71 -11.00 -21.49
C LYS A 386 -6.48 -10.30 -22.03
N THR A 387 -5.44 -10.15 -21.22
CA THR A 387 -4.27 -9.38 -21.61
C THR A 387 -3.46 -10.13 -22.66
N LEU A 388 -3.32 -11.45 -22.50
CA LEU A 388 -2.64 -12.29 -23.46
C LEU A 388 -3.36 -12.42 -24.80
N ARG A 389 -4.70 -12.32 -24.83
CA ARG A 389 -5.46 -12.28 -26.09
C ARG A 389 -5.24 -10.99 -26.89
N LYS A 390 -4.91 -9.88 -26.23
CA LYS A 390 -4.72 -8.58 -26.90
C LYS A 390 -3.34 -8.46 -27.50
N ALA A 391 -2.36 -9.04 -26.85
CA ALA A 391 -0.99 -8.90 -27.25
C ALA A 391 -0.66 -10.05 -28.23
N LYS A 392 0.15 -9.76 -29.27
CA LYS A 392 0.30 -10.62 -30.47
C LYS A 392 1.14 -11.89 -30.19
N HIS A 393 0.99 -12.53 -29.04
CA HIS A 393 1.84 -13.64 -28.59
C HIS A 393 1.36 -14.99 -29.13
N LYS A 394 1.74 -15.29 -30.37
CA LYS A 394 1.46 -16.63 -30.92
C LYS A 394 2.14 -17.74 -30.09
N SER A 395 3.38 -17.53 -29.65
CA SER A 395 4.16 -18.46 -28.81
C SER A 395 3.47 -18.77 -27.48
N LEU A 396 3.11 -17.72 -26.73
CA LEU A 396 2.46 -17.86 -25.42
C LEU A 396 1.06 -18.48 -25.53
N VAL A 397 0.29 -18.14 -26.58
CA VAL A 397 -1.02 -18.78 -26.84
C VAL A 397 -0.87 -20.26 -27.15
N GLU A 398 0.19 -20.67 -27.85
CA GLU A 398 0.51 -22.08 -28.10
C GLU A 398 0.92 -22.80 -26.80
N LEU A 399 1.73 -22.18 -25.95
CA LEU A 399 2.10 -22.70 -24.63
C LEU A 399 0.86 -22.89 -23.73
N ILE A 400 -0.04 -21.92 -23.66
CA ILE A 400 -1.28 -22.05 -22.85
C ILE A 400 -2.15 -23.21 -23.34
N ARG A 401 -2.23 -23.44 -24.66
CA ARG A 401 -2.95 -24.60 -25.20
C ARG A 401 -2.28 -25.91 -24.80
N LYS A 402 -0.95 -25.96 -24.77
CA LYS A 402 -0.20 -27.13 -24.30
C LYS A 402 -0.53 -27.45 -22.84
N TYR A 403 -0.55 -26.44 -21.96
CA TYR A 403 -0.75 -26.65 -20.52
C TYR A 403 -2.22 -26.78 -20.08
N LYS A 404 -3.20 -26.24 -20.82
CA LYS A 404 -4.65 -26.43 -20.52
C LYS A 404 -5.23 -27.79 -20.98
N ILE A 405 -4.45 -28.61 -21.69
CA ILE A 405 -4.90 -29.92 -22.25
C ILE A 405 -4.46 -31.11 -21.38
N CYS A 406 -3.56 -30.91 -20.43
CA CYS A 406 -3.28 -31.85 -19.34
C CYS A 406 -4.19 -31.55 -18.15
#